data_AF-A0A3A3FUJ9-F1
#
_entry.id   AF-A0A3A3FUJ9-F1
#
_cell.length_a   1.000
_cell.length_b   1.000
_cell.length_c   1.000
_cell.angle_alpha   90.00
_cell.angle_beta   90.00
_cell.angle_gamma   90.00
#
_symmetry.space_group_name_H-M   'P 1'
#
loop_
_entity.id
_entity.type
_entity.pdbx_description
1 polymer ?
#
loop_
_entity_poly.entity_id
_entity_poly.type
_entity_poly.pdbx_seq_one_letter_code
_entity_poly.pdbx_strand_id
1 'polypeptide(L)'
;MNGDDQTRVKRLLFFLQYIWRLAIPFWLFRDAGCGTVEQRIANYRYNRSQRKVLPFFMWKWVGIAVCLMQLTRVLSDVMSTVSAHSTNYLCAAFFCMSAGIGFAFACIVITVLTVSYLYLTYVKR
;
A
#
# COMPACT_ATOMS: atom_id res chain seq x y z
N MET A 1 -5.49 31.28 -16.97
CA MET A 1 -5.38 29.96 -16.32
C MET A 1 -4.13 29.32 -16.87
N ASN A 2 -3.07 29.44 -16.09
CA ASN A 2 -1.70 29.70 -16.54
C ASN A 2 -0.88 28.41 -16.58
N GLY A 3 0.08 28.33 -17.50
CA GLY A 3 1.00 27.18 -17.63
C GLY A 3 1.77 26.79 -16.37
N ASP A 4 1.77 27.64 -15.32
CA ASP A 4 2.37 27.35 -14.01
C ASP A 4 1.55 26.36 -13.16
N ASP A 5 0.22 26.29 -13.33
CA ASP A 5 -0.61 25.27 -12.68
C ASP A 5 -0.39 23.90 -13.31
N GLN A 6 -0.19 23.86 -14.64
CA GLN A 6 0.00 22.63 -15.37
C GLN A 6 1.35 21.96 -15.06
N THR A 7 2.41 22.74 -14.80
CA THR A 7 3.71 22.22 -14.37
C THR A 7 3.68 21.71 -12.93
N ARG A 8 2.98 22.39 -12.01
CA ARG A 8 2.80 21.93 -10.62
C ARG A 8 2.01 20.61 -10.54
N VAL A 9 0.92 20.50 -11.29
CA VAL A 9 0.11 19.27 -11.36
C VAL A 9 0.93 18.11 -11.90
N LYS A 10 1.71 18.31 -12.98
CA LYS A 10 2.60 17.28 -13.52
C LYS A 10 3.63 16.80 -12.49
N ARG A 11 4.24 17.74 -11.75
CA ARG A 11 5.22 17.40 -10.70
C ARG A 11 4.61 16.58 -9.58
N LEU A 12 3.39 16.94 -9.14
CA LEU A 12 2.60 16.17 -8.19
C LEU A 12 2.32 14.76 -8.70
N LEU A 13 1.85 14.62 -9.95
CA LEU A 13 1.58 13.31 -10.55
C LEU A 13 2.83 12.41 -10.58
N PHE A 14 3.99 12.95 -10.97
CA PHE A 14 5.24 12.20 -10.94
C PHE A 14 5.64 11.78 -9.53
N PHE A 15 5.47 12.67 -8.55
CA PHE A 15 5.76 12.36 -7.15
C PHE A 15 4.82 11.28 -6.60
N LEU A 16 3.51 11.37 -6.87
CA LEU A 16 2.55 10.34 -6.51
C LEU A 16 2.88 9.01 -7.18
N GLN A 17 3.26 9.02 -8.46
CA GLN A 17 3.66 7.82 -9.17
C GLN A 17 4.91 7.18 -8.55
N TYR A 18 5.87 8.00 -8.11
CA TYR A 18 7.07 7.53 -7.42
C TYR A 18 6.73 6.90 -6.06
N ILE A 19 5.89 7.56 -5.26
CA ILE A 19 5.41 7.00 -3.98
C ILE A 19 4.68 5.68 -4.23
N TRP A 20 3.83 5.61 -5.25
CA TRP A 20 3.07 4.41 -5.58
C TRP A 20 3.98 3.25 -6.00
N ARG A 21 5.05 3.54 -6.74
CA ARG A 21 6.12 2.57 -7.00
C ARG A 21 6.86 2.18 -5.72
N LEU A 22 7.17 3.10 -4.82
CA LEU A 22 7.79 2.70 -3.54
C LEU A 22 6.84 1.85 -2.67
N ALA A 23 5.54 2.05 -2.84
CA ALA A 23 4.50 1.40 -2.06
C ALA A 23 4.30 -0.07 -2.45
N ILE A 24 4.20 -0.39 -3.74
CA ILE A 24 3.71 -1.71 -4.20
C ILE A 24 4.51 -2.24 -5.41
N PRO A 25 5.06 -3.48 -5.40
CA PRO A 25 5.98 -4.01 -6.41
C PRO A 25 5.35 -4.38 -7.76
N PHE A 26 4.07 -4.04 -8.03
CA PHE A 26 3.37 -4.54 -9.22
C PHE A 26 3.95 -4.05 -10.54
N TRP A 27 4.69 -2.94 -10.56
CA TRP A 27 5.37 -2.48 -11.79
C TRP A 27 6.46 -3.45 -12.28
N LEU A 28 6.96 -4.34 -11.41
CA LEU A 28 7.97 -5.34 -11.76
C LEU A 28 7.36 -6.57 -12.46
N PHE A 29 6.05 -6.78 -12.32
CA PHE A 29 5.35 -7.94 -12.86
C PHE A 29 4.78 -7.63 -14.25
N ARG A 30 4.78 -8.65 -15.11
CA ARG A 30 4.18 -8.58 -16.46
C ARG A 30 2.77 -9.12 -16.44
N ASP A 31 1.92 -8.62 -17.33
CA ASP A 31 0.59 -9.19 -17.49
C ASP A 31 0.68 -10.59 -18.13
N ALA A 32 0.24 -11.62 -17.40
CA ALA A 32 0.21 -13.00 -17.85
C ALA A 32 -1.15 -13.40 -18.49
N GLY A 33 -2.12 -12.48 -18.52
CA GLY A 33 -3.44 -12.66 -19.14
C GLY A 33 -3.49 -12.27 -20.62
N CYS A 34 -2.58 -11.41 -21.08
CA CYS A 34 -2.56 -10.88 -22.44
C CYS A 34 -1.55 -11.58 -23.35
N GLY A 35 -1.79 -11.57 -24.67
CA GLY A 35 -0.89 -12.14 -25.69
C GLY A 35 -1.20 -13.58 -26.09
N THR A 36 -0.32 -14.15 -26.93
CA THR A 36 -0.40 -15.56 -27.37
C THR A 36 -0.10 -16.53 -26.23
N VAL A 37 -0.44 -17.81 -26.39
CA VAL A 37 -0.23 -18.85 -25.35
C VAL A 37 1.24 -18.87 -24.88
N GLU A 38 2.18 -18.85 -25.82
CA GLU A 38 3.62 -18.84 -25.52
C GLU A 38 4.05 -17.58 -24.75
N GLN A 39 3.52 -16.41 -25.14
CA GLN A 39 3.80 -15.15 -24.44
C GLN A 39 3.27 -15.18 -23.00
N ARG A 40 2.08 -15.74 -22.76
CA ARG A 40 1.51 -15.88 -21.41
C ARG A 40 2.35 -16.80 -20.54
N ILE A 41 2.84 -17.92 -21.08
CA ILE A 41 3.72 -18.85 -20.36
C ILE A 41 5.05 -18.18 -20.03
N ALA A 42 5.66 -17.48 -20.99
CA ALA A 42 6.90 -16.73 -20.78
C ALA A 42 6.75 -15.64 -19.71
N ASN A 43 5.67 -14.86 -19.76
CA ASN A 43 5.35 -13.83 -18.76
C ASN A 43 5.11 -14.44 -17.37
N TYR A 44 4.42 -15.57 -17.29
CA TYR A 44 4.21 -16.28 -16.02
C TYR A 44 5.53 -16.77 -15.41
N ARG A 45 6.42 -17.38 -16.22
CA ARG A 45 7.75 -17.81 -15.76
C ARG A 45 8.59 -16.64 -15.25
N TYR A 46 8.53 -15.50 -15.92
CA TYR A 46 9.19 -14.28 -15.47
C TYR A 46 8.62 -13.78 -14.13
N ASN A 47 7.29 -13.68 -13.99
CA ASN A 47 6.67 -13.27 -12.73
C ASN A 47 7.04 -14.21 -11.57
N ARG A 48 7.11 -15.51 -11.85
CA ARG A 48 7.47 -16.52 -10.86
C ARG A 48 8.92 -16.41 -10.38
N SER A 49 9.84 -15.91 -11.20
CA SER A 49 11.23 -15.66 -10.78
C SER A 49 11.34 -14.40 -9.92
N GLN A 50 10.49 -13.39 -10.17
CA GLN A 50 10.42 -12.14 -9.40
C GLN A 50 9.70 -12.29 -8.05
N ARG A 51 9.11 -13.46 -7.75
CA ARG A 51 8.34 -13.68 -6.53
C ARG A 51 9.07 -13.35 -5.22
N LYS A 52 10.41 -13.43 -5.22
CA LYS A 52 11.27 -13.17 -4.04
C LYS A 52 11.17 -11.74 -3.55
N VAL A 53 10.71 -10.81 -4.38
CA VAL A 53 10.52 -9.39 -4.02
C VAL A 53 9.25 -9.20 -3.17
N LEU A 54 8.21 -10.01 -3.37
CA LEU A 54 6.92 -9.86 -2.66
C LEU A 54 7.06 -9.90 -1.12
N PRO A 55 7.77 -10.88 -0.51
CA PRO A 55 7.93 -10.92 0.95
C PRO A 55 8.55 -9.66 1.56
N PHE A 56 9.49 -9.01 0.87
CA PHE A 56 10.09 -7.77 1.34
C PHE A 56 9.05 -6.64 1.45
N PHE A 57 8.22 -6.46 0.41
CA PHE A 57 7.15 -5.48 0.43
C PHE A 57 6.05 -5.84 1.43
N MET A 58 5.74 -7.13 1.60
CA MET A 58 4.81 -7.60 2.64
C MET A 58 5.30 -7.18 4.03
N TRP A 59 6.56 -7.46 4.38
CA TRP A 59 7.13 -7.06 5.67
C TRP A 59 7.13 -5.55 5.89
N LYS A 60 7.42 -4.76 4.85
CA LYS A 60 7.30 -3.30 4.91
C LYS A 60 5.88 -2.87 5.32
N TRP A 61 4.86 -3.45 4.71
CA TRP A 61 3.47 -3.14 5.03
C TRP A 61 3.02 -3.68 6.38
N VAL A 62 3.52 -4.84 6.81
CA VAL A 62 3.32 -5.34 8.18
C VAL A 62 3.87 -4.36 9.20
N GLY A 63 5.09 -3.85 8.99
CA GLY A 63 5.67 -2.82 9.86
C GLY A 63 4.81 -1.55 9.93
N ILE A 64 4.34 -1.07 8.77
CA ILE A 64 3.42 0.09 8.71
C ILE A 64 2.11 -0.20 9.46
N ALA A 65 1.51 -1.37 9.25
CA ALA A 65 0.27 -1.76 9.92
C ALA A 65 0.44 -1.81 11.44
N VAL A 66 1.56 -2.39 11.92
CA VAL A 66 1.89 -2.41 13.36
C VAL A 66 2.06 -0.99 13.89
N CYS A 67 2.81 -0.13 13.20
CA CYS A 67 2.97 1.27 13.62
C CYS A 67 1.64 2.02 13.70
N LEU A 68 0.76 1.84 12.71
CA LEU A 68 -0.56 2.47 12.70
C LEU A 68 -1.46 1.93 13.81
N MET A 69 -1.42 0.63 14.08
CA MET A 69 -2.16 0.03 15.19
C MET A 69 -1.70 0.58 16.55
N GLN A 70 -0.38 0.72 16.74
CA GLN A 70 0.18 1.32 17.95
C GLN A 70 -0.20 2.81 18.06
N LEU A 71 -0.19 3.54 16.95
CA LEU A 71 -0.62 4.94 16.92
C LEU A 71 -2.10 5.07 17.31
N THR A 72 -2.98 4.22 16.79
CA THR A 72 -4.40 4.19 17.17
C THR A 72 -4.58 3.94 18.66
N ARG A 73 -3.80 3.02 19.26
CA ARG A 73 -3.82 2.76 20.71
C ARG A 73 -3.44 4.01 21.51
N VAL A 74 -2.31 4.64 21.18
CA VAL A 74 -1.84 5.85 21.86
C VAL A 74 -2.86 7.00 21.74
N LEU A 75 -3.42 7.21 20.55
CA LEU A 75 -4.42 8.26 20.34
C LEU A 75 -5.73 7.98 21.09
N SER A 76 -6.14 6.71 21.18
CA SER A 76 -7.29 6.29 21.99
C SER A 76 -7.07 6.57 23.48
N ASP A 77 -5.87 6.28 24.00
CA ASP A 77 -5.53 6.58 25.40
C ASP A 77 -5.54 8.09 25.66
N VAL A 78 -4.99 8.89 24.74
CA VAL A 78 -5.05 10.36 24.82
C VAL A 78 -6.50 10.85 24.81
N MET A 79 -7.36 10.30 23.96
CA MET A 79 -8.79 10.67 23.95
C MET A 79 -9.49 10.33 25.27
N SER A 80 -9.08 9.27 25.97
CA SER A 80 -9.65 8.87 27.25
C SER A 80 -9.28 9.81 28.42
N THR A 81 -8.17 10.54 28.28
CA THR A 81 -7.64 11.44 29.33
C THR A 81 -8.01 12.90 29.12
N VAL A 82 -8.46 13.25 27.91
CA VAL A 82 -8.77 14.63 27.52
C VAL A 82 -10.28 14.87 27.53
N SER A 83 -10.70 16.04 28.03
CA SER A 83 -12.12 16.43 28.04
C SER A 83 -12.69 16.50 26.62
N ALA A 84 -13.89 15.93 26.43
CA ALA A 84 -14.57 15.78 25.15
C ALA A 84 -14.87 17.11 24.43
N HIS A 85 -14.91 18.23 25.15
CA HIS A 85 -15.15 19.57 24.59
C HIS A 85 -13.87 20.32 24.21
N SER A 86 -12.70 19.72 24.37
CA SER A 86 -11.43 20.37 24.03
C SER A 86 -11.07 20.18 22.54
N THR A 87 -10.39 21.16 21.97
CA THR A 87 -9.82 21.07 20.61
C THR A 87 -8.85 19.89 20.46
N ASN A 88 -8.17 19.51 21.54
CA ASN A 88 -7.25 18.38 21.56
C ASN A 88 -7.96 17.04 21.37
N TYR A 89 -9.19 16.90 21.88
CA TYR A 89 -10.01 15.70 21.68
C TYR A 89 -10.39 15.54 20.20
N LEU A 90 -10.85 16.62 19.55
CA LEU A 90 -11.19 16.60 18.12
C LEU A 90 -9.96 16.26 17.27
N CYS A 91 -8.82 16.86 17.57
CA CYS A 91 -7.55 16.59 16.90
C CYS A 91 -7.15 15.11 17.02
N ALA A 92 -7.16 14.57 18.25
CA ALA A 92 -6.86 13.17 18.51
C ALA A 92 -7.83 12.22 17.80
N ALA A 93 -9.12 12.55 17.76
CA ALA A 93 -10.14 11.77 17.04
C ALA A 93 -9.90 11.74 15.53
N PHE A 94 -9.57 12.88 14.91
CA PHE A 94 -9.23 12.95 13.48
C PHE A 94 -7.99 12.11 13.14
N PHE A 95 -6.93 12.21 13.96
CA PHE A 95 -5.74 11.38 13.78
C PHE A 95 -6.03 9.89 14.01
N CYS A 96 -6.90 9.56 14.97
CA CYS A 96 -7.28 8.18 15.26
C CYS A 96 -8.04 7.56 14.07
N MET A 97 -9.03 8.28 13.52
CA MET A 97 -9.77 7.82 12.35
C MET A 97 -8.88 7.67 11.12
N SER A 98 -7.98 8.62 10.86
CA SER A 98 -7.05 8.52 9.73
C SER A 98 -6.04 7.38 9.88
N ALA A 99 -5.54 7.13 11.11
CA ALA A 99 -4.70 5.97 11.41
C ALA A 99 -5.45 4.65 11.17
N GLY A 100 -6.73 4.56 11.57
CA GLY A 100 -7.58 3.40 11.33
C GLY A 100 -7.81 3.12 9.84
N ILE A 101 -8.08 4.15 9.04
CA ILE A 101 -8.21 4.02 7.57
C ILE A 101 -6.88 3.54 6.96
N GLY A 102 -5.76 4.13 7.38
CA GLY A 102 -4.43 3.71 6.94
C GLY A 102 -4.12 2.25 7.29
N PHE A 103 -4.54 1.80 8.48
CA PHE A 103 -4.38 0.42 8.92
C PHE A 103 -5.17 -0.55 8.04
N ALA A 104 -6.46 -0.27 7.80
CA ALA A 104 -7.30 -1.08 6.93
C ALA A 104 -6.71 -1.17 5.51
N PHE A 105 -6.22 -0.05 4.97
CA PHE A 105 -5.54 -0.03 3.68
C PHE A 105 -4.28 -0.92 3.68
N ALA A 106 -3.45 -0.85 4.72
CA ALA A 106 -2.28 -1.70 4.85
C ALA A 106 -2.66 -3.19 4.87
N CYS A 107 -3.72 -3.58 5.59
CA CYS A 107 -4.23 -4.96 5.61
C CYS A 107 -4.66 -5.44 4.22
N ILE A 108 -5.35 -4.60 3.44
CA ILE A 108 -5.74 -4.93 2.06
C ILE A 108 -4.48 -5.16 1.21
N VAL A 109 -3.49 -4.26 1.27
CA VAL A 109 -2.25 -4.41 0.50
C VAL A 109 -1.51 -5.69 0.89
N ILE A 110 -1.37 -5.99 2.18
CA ILE A 110 -0.76 -7.25 2.67
C ILE A 110 -1.51 -8.46 2.10
N THR A 111 -2.84 -8.44 2.13
CA THR A 111 -3.68 -9.53 1.61
C THR A 111 -3.43 -9.74 0.11
N VAL A 112 -3.46 -8.67 -0.70
CA VAL A 112 -3.23 -8.75 -2.14
C VAL A 112 -1.81 -9.27 -2.46
N LEU A 113 -0.79 -8.81 -1.72
CA LEU A 113 0.58 -9.29 -1.90
C LEU A 113 0.72 -10.77 -1.50
N THR A 114 0.04 -11.19 -0.42
CA THR A 114 0.02 -12.58 0.04
C THR A 114 -0.63 -13.49 -0.99
N VAL A 115 -1.82 -13.12 -1.50
CA VAL A 115 -2.54 -13.88 -2.54
C VAL A 115 -1.67 -13.97 -3.80
N SER A 116 -1.03 -12.87 -4.21
CA SER A 116 -0.12 -12.87 -5.37
C SER A 116 1.07 -13.80 -5.17
N TYR A 117 1.66 -13.80 -3.97
CA TYR A 117 2.77 -14.69 -3.62
C TYR A 117 2.34 -16.17 -3.62
N LEU A 118 1.20 -16.47 -3.03
CA LEU A 118 0.63 -17.83 -3.01
C LEU A 118 0.32 -18.30 -4.43
N TYR A 119 -0.29 -17.45 -5.25
CA TYR A 119 -0.57 -17.75 -6.66
C TYR A 119 0.70 -18.15 -7.41
N LEU A 120 1.76 -17.33 -7.35
CA LEU A 120 3.03 -17.61 -8.03
C LEU A 120 3.80 -18.82 -7.45
N THR A 121 3.51 -19.19 -6.21
CA THR A 121 4.18 -20.30 -5.53
C THR A 121 3.49 -21.63 -5.84
N TYR A 122 2.17 -21.69 -5.67
CA TYR A 122 1.39 -22.92 -5.67
C TYR A 122 0.70 -23.24 -6.99
N VAL A 123 0.34 -22.24 -7.81
CA VAL A 123 -0.29 -22.51 -9.10
C VAL A 123 0.78 -23.06 -10.04
N LYS A 124 0.75 -24.37 -10.27
CA LYS A 124 1.43 -25.01 -11.40
C LYS A 124 0.50 -24.89 -12.60
N ARG A 125 0.92 -24.10 -13.59
CA ARG A 125 0.36 -24.11 -14.94
C ARG A 125 1.21 -25.04 -15.79
#